data_AF-A0ABD3V503-F1
#
_entry.id   AF-A0ABD3V503-F1
#
_cell.length_a   1.000
_cell.length_b   1.000
_cell.length_c   1.000
_cell.angle_alpha   90.00
_cell.angle_beta   90.00
_cell.angle_gamma   90.00
#
_symmetry.space_group_name_H-M   'P 1'
#
loop_
_entity.id
_entity.type
_entity.pdbx_description
1 polymer ?
#
loop_
_entity_poly.entity_id
_entity_poly.type
_entity_poly.pdbx_seq_one_letter_code
_entity_poly.pdbx_strand_id
1 'polypeptide(L)'
;MDHISSIPQHASRRELFGMRKAAYYVPDHLMNLVKKVASTFHQINETDEILDNLDIKSISLQDKIKVARTYFVCPFPTVHRIRSQGYILYRRQKTMKEEYKNLEGPEIGAKVKEGVELYNYSEVPDIAYTGDTTFELFLRSPNPDLLKVKILIVETTYIDEEPGKDMIQQARDRGHIHLAEIIDNAHLFENIEHILLMHFSDKYSESEINDKVFSVLPEPLKKKVLVATRAKSLY
;
A
#
# COMPACT_ATOMS: atom_id res chain seq x y z
N MET A 1 12.18 9.78 7.01
CA MET A 1 12.96 8.91 7.93
C MET A 1 12.06 7.84 8.51
N ASP A 2 10.99 8.26 9.18
CA ASP A 2 9.73 7.54 9.41
C ASP A 2 9.39 6.34 8.50
N HIS A 3 9.62 6.42 7.18
CA HIS A 3 9.29 5.32 6.25
C HIS A 3 10.38 4.27 6.02
N ILE A 4 11.63 4.50 6.46
CA ILE A 4 12.78 3.67 6.04
C ILE A 4 13.77 3.33 7.16
N SER A 5 13.77 4.09 8.25
CA SER A 5 14.77 4.00 9.32
C SER A 5 14.78 2.65 10.05
N SER A 6 13.67 1.92 10.02
CA SER A 6 13.52 0.64 10.71
C SER A 6 14.12 -0.55 9.95
N ILE A 7 14.57 -0.39 8.70
CA ILE A 7 15.10 -1.52 7.90
C ILE A 7 16.26 -2.25 8.59
N PRO A 8 17.34 -1.58 9.04
CA PRO A 8 18.44 -2.27 9.73
C PRO A 8 17.96 -2.97 11.00
N GLN A 9 17.22 -2.26 11.86
CA GLN A 9 16.73 -2.83 13.12
C GLN A 9 15.79 -4.03 12.90
N HIS A 10 14.94 -3.98 11.88
CA HIS A 10 14.06 -5.09 11.52
C HIS A 10 14.89 -6.30 11.05
N ALA A 11 15.93 -6.09 10.24
CA ALA A 11 16.81 -7.18 9.79
C ALA A 11 17.53 -7.87 10.97
N SER A 12 18.17 -7.09 11.85
CA SER A 12 18.85 -7.63 13.04
C SER A 12 17.89 -8.39 13.96
N ARG A 13 16.68 -7.84 14.19
CA ARG A 13 15.66 -8.54 15.02
C ARG A 13 15.20 -9.86 14.41
N ARG A 14 15.05 -9.93 13.09
CA ARG A 14 14.70 -11.19 12.42
C ARG A 14 15.78 -12.25 12.61
N GLU A 15 17.04 -11.86 12.49
CA GLU A 15 18.17 -12.77 12.73
C GLU A 15 18.21 -13.24 14.19
N LEU A 16 18.09 -12.31 15.15
CA LEU A 16 18.04 -12.62 16.58
C LEU A 16 16.93 -13.62 16.92
N PHE A 17 15.77 -13.52 16.26
CA PHE A 17 14.64 -14.43 16.47
C PHE A 17 14.66 -15.67 15.55
N GLY A 18 15.74 -15.93 14.81
CA GLY A 18 15.88 -17.10 13.93
C GLY A 18 14.87 -17.12 12.78
N MET A 19 14.34 -15.97 12.37
CA MET A 19 13.37 -15.85 11.29
C MET A 19 14.05 -15.90 9.93
N ARG A 20 13.32 -16.37 8.90
CA ARG A 20 13.78 -16.29 7.50
C ARG A 20 14.18 -14.85 7.14
N LYS A 21 15.30 -14.68 6.43
CA LYS A 21 15.74 -13.38 5.89
C LYS A 21 14.62 -12.70 5.09
N ALA A 22 14.40 -11.41 5.34
CA ALA A 22 13.43 -10.60 4.59
C ALA A 22 14.05 -10.07 3.29
N ALA A 23 13.20 -9.87 2.29
CA ALA A 23 13.53 -9.10 1.09
C ALA A 23 12.94 -7.69 1.22
N TYR A 24 13.75 -6.67 1.00
CA TYR A 24 13.37 -5.26 1.10
C TYR A 24 13.28 -4.66 -0.30
N TYR A 25 12.09 -4.29 -0.73
CA TYR A 25 11.89 -3.61 -2.02
C TYR A 25 11.87 -2.10 -1.79
N VAL A 26 12.74 -1.38 -2.49
CA VAL A 26 12.88 0.08 -2.37
C VAL A 26 12.97 0.72 -3.75
N PRO A 27 12.47 1.96 -3.93
CA PRO A 27 12.67 2.70 -5.18
C PRO A 27 14.14 2.70 -5.62
N ASP A 28 14.40 2.58 -6.92
CA ASP A 28 15.75 2.38 -7.46
C ASP A 28 16.79 3.38 -6.95
N HIS A 29 16.39 4.66 -6.84
CA HIS A 29 17.27 5.73 -6.37
C HIS A 29 17.68 5.62 -4.88
N LEU A 30 16.97 4.82 -4.08
CA LEU A 30 17.27 4.60 -2.67
C LEU A 30 18.11 3.35 -2.41
N MET A 31 18.15 2.40 -3.34
CA MET A 31 18.80 1.09 -3.13
C MET A 31 20.23 1.21 -2.57
N ASN A 32 21.07 2.02 -3.21
CA ASN A 32 22.47 2.19 -2.77
C ASN A 32 22.58 2.95 -1.45
N LEU A 33 21.69 3.90 -1.19
CA LEU A 33 21.66 4.65 0.07
C LEU A 33 21.28 3.74 1.24
N VAL A 34 20.26 2.89 1.06
CA VAL A 34 19.83 1.93 2.10
C VAL A 34 20.93 0.91 2.39
N LYS A 35 21.59 0.38 1.34
CA LYS A 35 22.76 -0.51 1.51
C LYS A 35 23.87 0.17 2.30
N LYS A 36 24.19 1.43 1.97
CA LYS A 36 25.21 2.20 2.69
C LYS A 36 24.84 2.39 4.16
N VAL A 37 23.59 2.78 4.45
CA VAL A 37 23.09 2.91 5.83
C VAL A 37 23.21 1.58 6.58
N ALA A 38 22.78 0.48 5.99
CA ALA A 38 22.87 -0.84 6.63
C ALA A 38 24.31 -1.23 6.96
N SER A 39 25.25 -1.04 6.02
CA SER A 39 26.68 -1.29 6.25
C SER A 39 27.27 -0.36 7.32
N THR A 40 26.82 0.91 7.40
CA THR A 40 27.21 1.80 8.51
C THR A 40 26.71 1.27 9.86
N PHE A 41 25.47 0.78 9.94
CA PHE A 41 24.97 0.14 11.17
C PHE A 41 25.73 -1.15 11.51
N HIS A 42 26.12 -1.94 10.50
CA HIS A 42 26.99 -3.10 10.70
C HIS A 42 28.31 -2.71 11.38
N GLN A 43 29.00 -1.69 10.85
CA GLN A 43 30.26 -1.19 11.41
C GLN A 43 30.12 -0.67 12.85
N ILE A 44 28.96 -0.12 13.21
CA ILE A 44 28.68 0.35 14.57
C ILE A 44 28.41 -0.83 15.53
N ASN A 45 27.64 -1.83 15.09
CA ASN A 45 27.24 -2.95 15.93
C ASN A 45 28.32 -4.06 16.03
N GLU A 46 29.25 -4.11 15.08
CA GLU A 46 30.37 -5.08 14.94
C GLU A 46 29.98 -6.57 14.90
N THR A 47 28.71 -6.90 15.13
CA THR A 47 28.23 -8.27 15.40
C THR A 47 27.05 -8.69 14.52
N ASP A 48 26.36 -7.74 13.89
CA ASP A 48 25.18 -7.99 13.05
C ASP A 48 25.57 -8.24 11.58
N GLU A 49 26.13 -9.41 11.24
CA GLU A 49 26.55 -9.75 9.87
C GLU A 49 25.40 -9.68 8.84
N ILE A 50 24.14 -9.83 9.27
CA ILE A 50 22.98 -9.69 8.38
C ILE A 50 22.93 -8.34 7.68
N LEU A 51 23.42 -7.27 8.33
CA LEU A 51 23.35 -5.90 7.82
C LEU A 51 24.28 -5.67 6.62
N ASP A 52 25.36 -6.44 6.51
CA ASP A 52 26.26 -6.40 5.36
C ASP A 52 25.72 -7.16 4.14
N ASN A 53 24.72 -8.01 4.34
CA ASN A 53 24.14 -8.84 3.28
C ASN A 53 22.60 -8.81 3.30
N LEU A 54 22.03 -7.61 3.37
CA LEU A 54 20.59 -7.41 3.21
C LEU A 54 20.15 -7.71 1.77
N ASP A 55 19.07 -8.48 1.62
CA ASP A 55 18.40 -8.70 0.34
C ASP A 55 17.57 -7.45 -0.03
N ILE A 56 18.24 -6.40 -0.48
CA ILE A 56 17.62 -5.16 -0.96
C ILE A 56 17.46 -5.25 -2.48
N LYS A 57 16.22 -5.07 -2.93
CA LYS A 57 15.83 -5.10 -4.34
C LYS A 57 15.31 -3.74 -4.75
N SER A 58 15.81 -3.26 -5.88
CA SER A 58 15.27 -2.08 -6.54
C SER A 58 13.89 -2.41 -7.13
N ILE A 59 12.99 -1.44 -7.09
CA ILE A 59 11.70 -1.50 -7.79
C ILE A 59 11.47 -0.20 -8.57
N SER A 60 11.19 -0.38 -9.85
CA SER A 60 10.85 0.64 -10.83
C SER A 60 9.35 0.65 -11.16
N LEU A 61 8.82 1.77 -11.67
CA LEU A 61 7.39 1.93 -11.98
C LEU A 61 6.82 0.91 -12.99
N GLN A 62 7.69 0.23 -13.73
CA GLN A 62 7.33 -0.77 -14.75
C GLN A 62 7.35 -2.20 -14.20
N ASP A 63 7.83 -2.39 -12.97
CA ASP A 63 8.05 -3.72 -12.41
C ASP A 63 6.77 -4.39 -11.94
N LYS A 64 6.83 -5.72 -11.95
CA LYS A 64 5.76 -6.59 -11.48
C LYS A 64 6.33 -7.67 -10.59
N ILE A 65 6.29 -7.44 -9.27
CA ILE A 65 6.94 -8.32 -8.31
C ILE A 65 6.00 -9.41 -7.86
N LYS A 66 6.33 -10.66 -8.19
CA LYS A 66 5.62 -11.82 -7.65
C LYS A 66 5.92 -11.98 -6.17
N VAL A 67 4.90 -11.85 -5.32
CA VAL A 67 5.02 -11.98 -3.86
C VAL A 67 4.45 -13.31 -3.35
N ALA A 68 3.57 -13.95 -4.10
CA ALA A 68 3.05 -15.30 -3.81
C ALA A 68 2.66 -16.03 -5.11
N ARG A 69 2.13 -17.26 -4.99
CA ARG A 69 1.74 -18.09 -6.16
C ARG A 69 0.79 -17.35 -7.10
N THR A 70 -0.22 -16.69 -6.54
CA THR A 70 -1.28 -15.98 -7.28
C THR A 70 -1.24 -14.47 -7.08
N TYR A 71 -0.24 -13.93 -6.40
CA TYR A 71 -0.18 -12.50 -6.10
C TYR A 71 1.08 -11.85 -6.64
N PHE A 72 0.92 -10.64 -7.14
CA PHE A 72 2.01 -9.76 -7.53
C PHE A 72 1.72 -8.32 -7.16
N VAL A 73 2.76 -7.52 -7.00
CA VAL A 73 2.68 -6.09 -6.69
C VAL A 73 3.16 -5.30 -7.90
N CYS A 74 2.40 -4.27 -8.27
CA CYS A 74 2.82 -3.26 -9.24
C CYS A 74 2.89 -1.89 -8.55
N PRO A 75 3.99 -1.14 -8.70
CA PRO A 75 4.08 0.23 -8.24
C PRO A 75 3.34 1.20 -9.15
N PHE A 76 3.01 2.38 -8.64
CA PHE A 76 2.48 3.51 -9.40
C PHE A 76 3.03 4.83 -8.84
N PRO A 77 3.21 5.88 -9.67
CA PRO A 77 3.73 7.16 -9.19
C PRO A 77 2.71 7.87 -8.30
N THR A 78 3.18 8.57 -7.28
CA THR A 78 2.35 9.41 -6.40
C THR A 78 2.81 10.87 -6.44
N VAL A 79 2.01 11.76 -5.83
CA VAL A 79 2.27 13.21 -5.85
C VAL A 79 2.72 13.65 -4.47
N HIS A 80 4.03 13.81 -4.27
CA HIS A 80 4.61 14.22 -2.98
C HIS A 80 5.84 15.11 -3.18
N ARG A 81 6.34 15.71 -2.09
CA ARG A 81 7.49 16.66 -2.13
C ARG A 81 8.80 16.01 -2.57
N ILE A 82 8.92 14.69 -2.42
CA ILE A 82 10.04 13.90 -2.90
C ILE A 82 9.53 12.76 -3.78
N ARG A 83 10.45 12.10 -4.50
CA ARG A 83 10.14 10.91 -5.28
C ARG A 83 9.45 9.88 -4.40
N SER A 84 8.25 9.49 -4.79
CA SER A 84 7.38 8.61 -4.04
C SER A 84 6.60 7.72 -5.02
N GLN A 85 6.14 6.58 -4.50
CA GLN A 85 5.33 5.63 -5.25
C GLN A 85 4.40 4.89 -4.31
N GLY A 86 3.21 4.60 -4.79
CA GLY A 86 2.28 3.66 -4.17
C GLY A 86 2.41 2.28 -4.81
N TYR A 87 1.63 1.33 -4.30
CA TYR A 87 1.66 -0.06 -4.73
C TYR A 87 0.24 -0.63 -4.80
N ILE A 88 -0.05 -1.39 -5.84
CA ILE A 88 -1.26 -2.21 -5.94
C ILE A 88 -0.85 -3.68 -5.92
N LEU A 89 -1.40 -4.43 -4.95
CA LEU A 89 -1.38 -5.88 -4.92
C LEU A 89 -2.50 -6.40 -5.81
N TYR A 90 -2.14 -7.19 -6.81
CA TYR A 90 -3.07 -7.87 -7.69
C TYR A 90 -3.10 -9.37 -7.40
N ARG A 91 -4.28 -9.95 -7.56
CA ARG A 91 -4.50 -11.39 -7.54
C ARG A 91 -4.77 -11.91 -8.95
N ARG A 92 -3.97 -12.88 -9.38
CA ARG A 92 -4.26 -13.70 -10.57
C ARG A 92 -5.39 -14.67 -10.25
N GLN A 93 -6.51 -14.49 -10.93
CA GLN A 93 -7.63 -15.41 -10.89
C GLN A 93 -7.60 -16.33 -12.11
N LYS A 94 -7.96 -17.59 -11.86
CA LYS A 94 -8.17 -18.61 -12.87
C LYS A 94 -9.63 -19.00 -12.81
N THR A 95 -10.40 -18.70 -13.85
CA THR A 95 -11.81 -19.04 -13.94
C THR A 95 -12.03 -19.99 -15.12
N MET A 96 -12.93 -20.95 -14.98
CA MET A 96 -13.27 -21.85 -16.09
C MET A 96 -14.07 -21.07 -17.14
N LYS A 97 -13.79 -21.29 -18.43
CA LYS A 97 -14.59 -20.68 -19.49
C LYS A 97 -16.02 -21.20 -19.42
N GLU A 98 -16.99 -20.36 -19.78
CA GLU A 98 -18.42 -20.68 -19.64
C GLU A 98 -18.80 -21.96 -20.38
N GLU A 99 -18.23 -22.18 -21.58
CA GLU A 99 -18.49 -23.37 -22.39
C GLU A 99 -18.01 -24.69 -21.75
N TYR A 100 -17.20 -24.62 -20.67
CA TYR A 100 -16.64 -25.80 -20.00
C TYR A 100 -17.12 -25.97 -18.55
N LYS A 101 -17.93 -25.05 -18.01
CA LYS A 101 -18.34 -25.09 -16.59
C LYS A 101 -19.11 -26.34 -16.18
N ASN A 102 -19.80 -26.98 -17.13
CA ASN A 102 -20.62 -28.16 -16.88
C ASN A 102 -19.89 -29.48 -17.16
N LEU A 103 -18.61 -29.44 -17.57
CA LEU A 103 -17.84 -30.66 -17.82
C LEU A 103 -17.50 -31.37 -16.51
N GLU A 104 -17.57 -32.70 -16.54
CA GLU A 104 -17.13 -33.52 -15.42
C GLU A 104 -15.60 -33.70 -15.42
N GLY A 105 -15.03 -34.10 -14.28
CA GLY A 105 -13.57 -34.27 -14.10
C GLY A 105 -12.86 -35.08 -15.21
N PRO A 106 -13.41 -36.23 -15.66
CA PRO A 106 -12.83 -37.00 -16.76
C PRO A 106 -12.79 -36.23 -18.09
N GLU A 107 -13.85 -35.48 -18.40
CA GLU A 107 -13.96 -34.69 -19.64
C GLU A 107 -13.01 -33.49 -19.63
N ILE A 108 -12.89 -32.83 -18.47
CA ILE A 108 -11.88 -31.79 -18.23
C ILE A 108 -10.48 -32.37 -18.49
N GLY A 109 -10.19 -33.56 -17.95
CA GLY A 109 -8.91 -34.24 -18.14
C GLY A 109 -8.61 -34.57 -19.60
N ALA A 110 -9.61 -35.04 -20.36
CA ALA A 110 -9.49 -35.29 -21.80
C ALA A 110 -9.17 -34.01 -22.57
N LYS A 111 -9.91 -32.92 -22.29
CA LYS A 111 -9.69 -31.61 -22.92
C LYS A 111 -8.31 -31.01 -22.60
N VAL A 112 -7.82 -31.17 -21.37
CA VAL A 112 -6.44 -30.77 -21.01
C VAL A 112 -5.41 -31.57 -21.83
N LYS A 113 -5.61 -32.88 -22.00
CA LYS A 113 -4.71 -33.72 -22.82
C LYS A 113 -4.76 -33.35 -24.31
N GLU A 114 -5.90 -32.89 -24.79
CA GLU A 114 -6.07 -32.33 -26.15
C GLU A 114 -5.41 -30.93 -26.31
N GLY A 115 -4.90 -30.33 -25.23
CA GLY A 115 -4.29 -29.00 -25.26
C GLY A 115 -5.31 -27.85 -25.29
N VAL A 116 -6.59 -28.12 -24.98
CA VAL A 116 -7.65 -27.11 -24.98
C VAL A 116 -7.47 -26.13 -23.82
N GLU A 117 -7.52 -24.83 -24.11
CA GLU A 117 -7.51 -23.78 -23.10
C GLU A 117 -8.85 -23.69 -22.37
N LEU A 118 -8.97 -24.42 -21.26
CA LEU A 118 -10.21 -24.51 -20.48
C LEU A 118 -10.49 -23.30 -19.57
N TYR A 119 -9.51 -22.42 -19.37
CA TYR A 119 -9.57 -21.40 -18.33
C TYR A 119 -9.25 -20.01 -18.88
N ASN A 120 -9.94 -19.01 -18.33
CA ASN A 120 -9.57 -17.61 -18.44
C ASN A 120 -8.65 -17.23 -17.28
N TYR A 121 -7.72 -16.31 -17.55
CA TYR A 121 -6.87 -15.70 -16.55
C TYR A 121 -7.16 -14.21 -16.50
N SER A 122 -7.37 -13.68 -15.30
CA SER A 122 -7.54 -12.26 -15.07
C SER A 122 -6.70 -11.80 -13.89
N GLU A 123 -6.37 -10.52 -13.88
CA GLU A 123 -5.64 -9.88 -12.80
C GLU A 123 -6.59 -8.90 -12.15
N VAL A 124 -6.86 -9.12 -10.87
CA VAL A 124 -7.84 -8.34 -10.12
C VAL A 124 -7.11 -7.53 -9.07
N PRO A 125 -7.28 -6.19 -9.05
CA PRO A 125 -6.68 -5.34 -8.02
C PRO A 125 -7.31 -5.68 -6.67
N ASP A 126 -6.50 -6.00 -5.67
CA ASP A 126 -6.96 -6.45 -4.36
C ASP A 126 -6.75 -5.37 -3.30
N ILE A 127 -5.50 -4.89 -3.15
CA ILE A 127 -5.12 -3.89 -2.14
C ILE A 127 -4.30 -2.79 -2.80
N ALA A 128 -4.61 -1.53 -2.55
CA ALA A 128 -3.73 -0.40 -2.83
C ALA A 128 -3.15 0.18 -1.55
N TYR A 129 -1.88 0.56 -1.59
CA TYR A 129 -1.22 1.38 -0.58
C TYR A 129 -0.64 2.61 -1.26
N THR A 130 -1.06 3.81 -0.86
CA THR A 130 -0.61 5.04 -1.52
C THR A 130 0.77 5.48 -1.08
N GLY A 131 1.18 5.19 0.16
CA GLY A 131 2.23 5.96 0.82
C GLY A 131 1.85 7.44 0.93
N ASP A 132 2.82 8.30 1.18
CA ASP A 132 2.61 9.75 1.28
C ASP A 132 2.32 10.35 -0.10
N THR A 133 1.25 11.13 -0.18
CA THR A 133 0.78 11.76 -1.42
C THR A 133 -0.24 12.87 -1.12
N THR A 134 -0.48 13.72 -2.12
CA THR A 134 -1.65 14.61 -2.15
C THR A 134 -2.86 13.92 -2.78
N PHE A 135 -4.03 14.53 -2.58
CA PHE A 135 -5.30 14.04 -3.13
C PHE A 135 -5.36 14.01 -4.67
N GLU A 136 -4.48 14.77 -5.33
CA GLU A 136 -4.36 14.79 -6.79
C GLU A 136 -4.13 13.40 -7.40
N LEU A 137 -3.57 12.47 -6.62
CA LEU A 137 -3.45 11.07 -6.98
C LEU A 137 -4.78 10.48 -7.47
N PHE A 138 -5.90 10.76 -6.79
CA PHE A 138 -7.20 10.19 -7.13
C PHE A 138 -7.88 10.93 -8.28
N LEU A 139 -7.66 12.23 -8.40
CA LEU A 139 -8.23 13.05 -9.47
C LEU A 139 -7.61 12.76 -10.84
N ARG A 140 -6.30 12.48 -10.89
CA ARG A 140 -5.58 12.18 -12.13
C ARG A 140 -5.35 10.69 -12.36
N SER A 141 -5.47 9.89 -11.30
CA SER A 141 -5.35 8.43 -11.25
C SER A 141 -4.39 7.84 -12.31
N PRO A 142 -3.07 7.81 -12.04
CA PRO A 142 -2.09 7.27 -12.98
C PRO A 142 -2.31 5.77 -13.25
N ASN A 143 -3.05 5.08 -12.38
CA ASN A 143 -3.52 3.72 -12.58
C ASN A 143 -5.02 3.63 -12.25
N PRO A 144 -5.89 3.36 -13.24
CA PRO A 144 -7.34 3.33 -13.03
C PRO A 144 -7.82 2.22 -12.08
N ASP A 145 -6.99 1.21 -11.81
CA ASP A 145 -7.32 0.14 -10.88
C ASP A 145 -7.21 0.58 -9.42
N LEU A 146 -6.58 1.72 -9.14
CA LEU A 146 -6.49 2.31 -7.79
C LEU A 146 -7.86 2.53 -7.14
N LEU A 147 -8.88 2.90 -7.93
CA LEU A 147 -10.24 3.12 -7.45
C LEU A 147 -11.14 1.87 -7.55
N LYS A 148 -10.55 0.71 -7.88
CA LYS A 148 -11.25 -0.58 -8.04
C LYS A 148 -10.73 -1.67 -7.11
N VAL A 149 -9.78 -1.35 -6.24
CA VAL A 149 -9.28 -2.27 -5.22
C VAL A 149 -10.37 -2.59 -4.20
N LYS A 150 -10.26 -3.75 -3.57
CA LYS A 150 -11.09 -4.07 -2.40
C LYS A 150 -10.71 -3.23 -1.21
N ILE A 151 -9.41 -3.10 -0.93
CA ILE A 151 -8.89 -2.35 0.21
C ILE A 151 -8.00 -1.22 -0.29
N LEU A 152 -8.38 0.02 0.02
CA LEU A 152 -7.52 1.19 -0.18
C LEU A 152 -6.90 1.60 1.15
N ILE A 153 -5.58 1.55 1.25
CA ILE A 153 -4.80 2.07 2.37
C ILE A 153 -4.22 3.41 1.93
N VAL A 154 -4.71 4.49 2.54
CA VAL A 154 -4.43 5.86 2.10
C VAL A 154 -3.95 6.73 3.26
N GLU A 155 -2.98 7.59 3.00
CA GLU A 155 -2.57 8.58 3.98
C GLU A 155 -3.67 9.63 4.22
N THR A 156 -3.80 10.09 5.46
CA THR A 156 -4.73 11.16 5.85
C THR A 156 -4.08 11.93 6.98
N THR A 157 -3.04 12.68 6.64
CA THR A 157 -2.20 13.37 7.63
C THR A 157 -2.97 14.41 8.42
N TYR A 158 -3.95 15.10 7.83
CA TYR A 158 -4.68 16.21 8.47
C TYR A 158 -6.20 15.99 8.54
N ILE A 159 -6.80 16.37 9.67
CA ILE A 159 -8.23 16.17 9.99
C ILE A 159 -8.85 17.37 10.73
N ASP A 160 -8.09 18.46 10.88
CA ASP A 160 -8.50 19.62 11.66
C ASP A 160 -8.95 20.77 10.79
N GLU A 161 -9.91 21.54 11.29
CA GLU A 161 -10.36 22.79 10.68
C GLU A 161 -9.91 23.95 11.57
N GLU A 162 -9.38 25.01 10.96
CA GLU A 162 -9.02 26.24 11.67
C GLU A 162 -9.69 27.45 11.01
N PRO A 163 -10.54 28.20 11.74
CA PRO A 163 -11.24 29.35 11.18
C PRO A 163 -10.29 30.36 10.52
N GLY A 164 -10.62 30.74 9.28
CA GLY A 164 -9.84 31.72 8.51
C GLY A 164 -8.57 31.16 7.85
N LYS A 165 -8.34 29.83 7.92
CA LYS A 165 -7.23 29.19 7.22
C LYS A 165 -7.72 28.07 6.29
N ASP A 166 -7.03 27.94 5.16
CA ASP A 166 -7.26 26.85 4.22
C ASP A 166 -6.39 25.63 4.62
N MET A 167 -6.98 24.70 5.39
CA MET A 167 -6.30 23.49 5.85
C MET A 167 -6.02 22.51 4.73
N ILE A 168 -6.89 22.46 3.72
CA ILE A 168 -6.72 21.62 2.54
C ILE A 168 -5.48 22.08 1.75
N GLN A 169 -5.37 23.38 1.47
CA GLN A 169 -4.21 23.91 0.76
C GLN A 169 -2.91 23.70 1.55
N GLN A 170 -2.93 23.87 2.87
CA GLN A 170 -1.75 23.60 3.70
C GLN A 170 -1.34 22.12 3.67
N ALA A 171 -2.29 21.19 3.65
CA ALA A 171 -2.01 19.76 3.48
C ALA A 171 -1.31 19.51 2.13
N ARG A 172 -1.87 20.07 1.05
CA ARG A 172 -1.31 19.96 -0.32
C ARG A 172 0.10 20.53 -0.43
N ASP A 173 0.34 21.71 0.13
CA ASP A 173 1.67 22.36 0.12
C ASP A 173 2.72 21.51 0.84
N ARG A 174 2.30 20.73 1.85
CA ARG A 174 3.15 19.76 2.56
C ARG A 174 3.21 18.39 1.88
N GLY A 175 2.49 18.20 0.79
CA GLY A 175 2.48 16.96 0.02
C GLY A 175 1.58 15.87 0.60
N HIS A 176 0.55 16.22 1.37
CA HIS A 176 -0.30 15.30 2.11
C HIS A 176 -1.79 15.50 1.81
N ILE A 177 -2.63 14.56 2.27
CA ILE A 177 -4.09 14.61 2.15
C ILE A 177 -4.74 15.20 3.41
N HIS A 178 -5.74 16.05 3.20
CA HIS A 178 -6.70 16.43 4.24
C HIS A 178 -7.96 15.55 4.17
N LEU A 179 -8.53 15.14 5.31
CA LEU A 179 -9.74 14.30 5.37
C LEU A 179 -10.93 14.89 4.58
N ALA A 180 -11.09 16.21 4.61
CA ALA A 180 -12.14 16.90 3.86
C ALA A 180 -12.10 16.56 2.35
N GLU A 181 -10.92 16.40 1.76
CA GLU A 181 -10.82 16.03 0.34
C GLU A 181 -11.39 14.65 0.05
N ILE A 182 -11.22 13.69 0.98
CA ILE A 182 -11.81 12.34 0.87
C ILE A 182 -13.34 12.43 1.00
N ILE A 183 -13.84 13.26 1.91
CA ILE A 183 -15.27 13.45 2.16
C ILE A 183 -15.96 14.08 0.95
N ASP A 184 -15.42 15.20 0.46
CA ASP A 184 -15.97 15.97 -0.66
C ASP A 184 -16.00 15.17 -1.96
N ASN A 185 -15.11 14.16 -2.06
CA ASN A 185 -14.99 13.29 -3.21
C ASN A 185 -15.40 11.84 -2.92
N ALA A 186 -16.30 11.61 -1.96
CA ALA A 186 -16.76 10.27 -1.57
C ALA A 186 -17.20 9.40 -2.76
N HIS A 187 -17.75 10.01 -3.82
CA HIS A 187 -18.18 9.36 -5.05
C HIS A 187 -17.04 8.63 -5.80
N LEU A 188 -15.79 9.10 -5.69
CA LEU A 188 -14.65 8.43 -6.33
C LEU A 188 -14.38 7.03 -5.75
N PHE A 189 -14.80 6.80 -4.51
CA PHE A 189 -14.50 5.57 -3.79
C PHE A 189 -15.64 4.55 -3.82
N GLU A 190 -16.68 4.76 -4.63
CA GLU A 190 -17.87 3.89 -4.70
C GLU A 190 -17.55 2.40 -4.90
N ASN A 191 -16.58 2.09 -5.76
CA ASN A 191 -16.18 0.72 -6.08
C ASN A 191 -15.20 0.09 -5.08
N ILE A 192 -14.81 0.82 -4.03
CA ILE A 192 -13.89 0.34 -3.00
C ILE A 192 -14.69 -0.25 -1.85
N GLU A 193 -14.38 -1.50 -1.47
CA GLU A 193 -15.07 -2.23 -0.40
C GLU A 193 -14.68 -1.71 0.98
N HIS A 194 -13.40 -1.41 1.22
CA HIS A 194 -12.84 -0.92 2.48
C HIS A 194 -11.76 0.15 2.28
N ILE A 195 -11.75 1.16 3.14
CA ILE A 195 -10.75 2.23 3.14
C ILE A 195 -10.09 2.27 4.52
N LEU A 196 -8.77 2.10 4.58
CA LEU A 196 -7.99 2.28 5.79
C LEU A 196 -7.27 3.62 5.73
N LEU A 197 -7.73 4.58 6.54
CA LEU A 197 -7.06 5.87 6.72
C LEU A 197 -5.88 5.69 7.69
N MET A 198 -4.72 6.18 7.33
CA MET A 198 -3.52 6.08 8.16
C MET A 198 -2.60 7.30 8.05
N HIS A 199 -1.44 7.25 8.70
CA HIS A 199 -0.43 8.32 8.66
C HIS A 199 -0.94 9.66 9.25
N PHE A 200 -1.84 9.60 10.22
CA PHE A 200 -2.32 10.79 10.93
C PHE A 200 -1.16 11.52 11.63
N SER A 201 -1.15 12.86 11.54
CA SER A 201 -0.16 13.70 12.21
C SER A 201 -0.06 13.41 13.71
N ASP A 202 1.15 13.50 14.25
CA ASP A 202 1.43 13.35 15.70
C ASP A 202 0.76 14.37 16.59
N LYS A 203 0.22 15.46 16.04
CA LYS A 203 -0.57 16.41 16.82
C LYS A 203 -1.94 15.89 17.25
N TYR A 204 -2.42 14.76 16.71
CA TYR A 204 -3.71 14.17 17.11
C TYR A 204 -3.53 12.92 17.96
N SER A 205 -4.29 12.87 19.04
CA SER A 205 -4.52 11.66 19.84
C SER A 205 -5.44 10.67 19.10
N GLU A 206 -5.42 9.42 19.56
CA GLU A 206 -6.32 8.38 19.05
C GLU A 206 -7.80 8.74 19.22
N SER A 207 -8.20 9.31 20.36
CA SER A 207 -9.60 9.72 20.59
C SER A 207 -10.00 10.80 19.60
N GLU A 208 -9.17 11.84 19.45
CA GLU A 208 -9.46 12.93 18.50
C GLU A 208 -9.60 12.44 17.06
N ILE A 209 -8.77 11.47 16.63
CA ILE A 209 -8.88 10.88 15.30
C ILE A 209 -10.23 10.15 15.15
N ASN A 210 -10.57 9.27 16.08
CA ASN A 210 -11.82 8.52 16.03
C ASN A 210 -13.04 9.46 16.07
N ASP A 211 -13.07 10.36 17.04
CA ASP A 211 -14.20 11.29 17.25
C ASP A 211 -14.40 12.21 16.04
N LYS A 212 -13.32 12.81 15.53
CA LYS A 212 -13.41 13.70 14.36
C LYS A 212 -13.78 12.93 13.11
N VAL A 213 -13.06 11.86 12.76
CA VAL A 213 -13.32 11.11 11.52
C VAL A 213 -14.77 10.64 11.47
N PHE A 214 -15.24 9.94 12.50
CA PHE A 214 -16.58 9.35 12.46
C PHE A 214 -17.73 10.36 12.66
N SER A 215 -17.45 11.56 13.19
CA SER A 215 -18.47 12.62 13.28
C SER A 215 -18.73 13.33 11.96
N VAL A 216 -17.75 13.39 11.04
CA VAL A 216 -17.89 14.13 9.76
C VAL A 216 -18.06 13.23 8.52
N LEU A 217 -17.73 11.95 8.60
CA LEU A 217 -17.84 11.05 7.44
C LEU A 217 -19.29 10.99 6.93
N PRO A 218 -19.53 11.04 5.60
CA PRO A 218 -20.85 10.78 5.03
C PRO A 218 -21.17 9.28 5.07
N GLU A 219 -22.47 8.94 5.03
CA GLU A 219 -22.96 7.54 5.13
C GLU A 219 -22.29 6.53 4.18
N PRO A 220 -22.00 6.86 2.90
CA PRO A 220 -21.31 5.93 2.00
C PRO A 220 -19.90 5.55 2.48
N LEU A 221 -19.21 6.45 3.20
CA LEU A 221 -17.87 6.20 3.71
C LEU A 221 -17.88 5.56 5.10
N LYS A 222 -18.82 5.93 5.98
CA LYS A 222 -18.91 5.39 7.36
C LYS A 222 -18.91 3.85 7.42
N LYS A 223 -19.52 3.18 6.45
CA LYS A 223 -19.64 1.71 6.42
C LYS A 223 -18.37 0.98 6.02
N LYS A 224 -17.39 1.69 5.44
CA LYS A 224 -16.19 1.08 4.85
C LYS A 224 -14.88 1.68 5.33
N VAL A 225 -14.92 2.85 5.97
CA VAL A 225 -13.73 3.50 6.52
C VAL A 225 -13.34 2.89 7.86
N LEU A 226 -12.07 2.57 7.99
CA LEU A 226 -11.38 2.21 9.22
C LEU A 226 -10.23 3.20 9.45
N VAL A 227 -9.87 3.45 10.70
CA VAL A 227 -8.74 4.32 11.07
C VAL A 227 -7.62 3.51 11.70
N ALA A 228 -6.39 3.68 11.23
CA ALA A 228 -5.21 2.99 11.75
C ALA A 228 -4.56 3.80 12.89
N THR A 229 -5.07 3.66 14.12
CA THR A 229 -4.59 4.40 15.30
C THR A 229 -3.67 3.61 16.23
N ARG A 230 -3.53 2.29 16.04
CA ARG A 230 -2.83 1.39 16.99
C ARG A 230 -1.36 1.77 17.26
N ALA A 231 -0.67 2.39 16.32
CA ALA A 231 0.70 2.87 16.56
C ALA A 231 0.74 4.07 17.54
N LYS A 232 -0.35 4.85 17.62
CA LYS A 232 -0.51 5.98 18.55
C LYS A 232 -0.98 5.54 19.93
N SER A 233 -1.65 4.40 20.05
CA SER A 233 -2.14 3.87 21.35
C SER A 233 -1.02 3.30 22.24
N LEU A 234 0.22 3.23 21.74
CA LEU A 234 1.37 2.62 22.43
C LEU A 234 2.30 3.66 23.08
N TYR A 235 1.96 4.94 22.98
CA TYR A 235 2.69 6.09 23.54
C TYR A 235 1.72 7.00 24.28
#